data_AF-A0A074ZCF1-F1
#
_entry.id   AF-A0A074ZCF1-F1
#
_cell.length_a   1.000
_cell.length_b   1.000
_cell.length_c   1.000
_cell.angle_alpha   90.00
_cell.angle_beta   90.00
_cell.angle_gamma   90.00
#
_symmetry.space_group_name_H-M   'P 1'
#
loop_
_entity.id
_entity.type
_entity.pdbx_description
1 polymer ?
#
loop_
_entity_poly.entity_id
_entity_poly.type
_entity_poly.pdbx_seq_one_letter_code
_entity_poly.pdbx_strand_id
1 'polypeptide(L)'
;MTFSVLGINHERLGIPVLGDGHFGLGYPSARRRLGDSYILNVLAEQQLIDYKRFTLLCVCADHRNDFEPDAQVVFGSHHKIYPEEFHMVQADVSHGGWKIEVLGLSTLAGQISSIGFTASLDSTTWLKG
;
A
#
# COMPACT_ATOMS: atom_id res chain seq x y z
N MET A 1 9.05 -19.62 15.60
CA MET A 1 8.80 -18.41 14.79
C MET A 1 8.56 -17.27 15.75
N THR A 2 9.40 -16.24 15.74
CA THR A 2 9.32 -15.09 16.64
C THR A 2 8.97 -13.85 15.83
N PHE A 3 7.88 -13.18 16.17
CA PHE A 3 7.46 -11.92 15.55
C PHE A 3 7.75 -10.79 16.55
N SER A 4 8.50 -9.79 16.12
CA SER A 4 8.74 -8.58 16.91
C SER A 4 7.61 -7.60 16.64
N VAL A 5 6.66 -7.49 17.56
CA VAL A 5 5.63 -6.44 17.51
C VAL A 5 6.29 -5.14 17.95
N LEU A 6 6.69 -4.30 17.00
CA LEU A 6 7.03 -2.89 17.27
C LEU A 6 5.73 -2.11 17.42
N GLY A 7 5.08 -2.27 18.57
CA GLY A 7 3.95 -1.43 18.99
C GLY A 7 4.46 -0.08 19.48
N ILE A 8 4.82 0.81 18.57
CA ILE A 8 5.00 2.23 18.93
C ILE A 8 3.64 2.89 18.77
N ASN A 9 2.84 2.90 19.83
CA ASN A 9 1.68 3.78 19.90
C ASN A 9 2.21 5.22 19.92
N HIS A 10 2.05 5.93 18.82
CA HIS A 10 2.29 7.37 18.74
C HIS A 10 0.93 8.03 18.52
N GLU A 11 0.30 8.49 19.60
CA GLU A 11 -0.99 9.19 19.56
C GLU A 11 -0.98 10.39 18.60
N ARG A 12 0.20 10.97 18.32
CA ARG A 12 0.38 12.07 17.36
C ARG A 12 0.30 11.65 15.89
N LEU A 13 0.41 10.37 15.55
CA LEU A 13 0.34 9.90 14.16
C LEU A 13 -1.10 9.74 13.65
N GLY A 14 -2.11 9.85 14.53
CA GLY A 14 -3.52 9.88 14.11
C GLY A 14 -4.00 8.61 13.39
N ILE A 15 -3.29 7.50 13.51
CA ILE A 15 -3.67 6.24 12.88
C ILE A 15 -4.82 5.63 13.69
N PRO A 16 -6.02 5.42 13.12
CA PRO A 16 -7.15 4.90 13.87
C PRO A 16 -6.87 3.46 14.33
N VAL A 17 -6.93 3.23 15.64
CA VAL A 17 -6.58 1.94 16.24
C VAL A 17 -7.85 1.11 16.44
N LEU A 18 -8.19 0.31 15.43
CA LEU A 18 -9.15 -0.81 15.55
C LEU A 18 -8.44 -2.18 15.53
N GLY A 19 -7.13 -2.24 15.77
CA GLY A 19 -6.36 -3.49 15.75
C GLY A 19 -5.16 -3.50 16.71
N ASP A 20 -4.59 -4.69 16.93
CA ASP A 20 -3.51 -4.94 17.91
C ASP A 20 -2.13 -4.38 17.50
N GLY A 21 -2.03 -3.83 16.29
CA GLY A 21 -0.79 -3.29 15.75
C GLY A 21 -0.89 -3.00 14.26
N HIS A 22 0.24 -2.59 13.68
CA HIS A 22 0.34 -2.25 12.27
C HIS A 22 1.15 -3.30 11.51
N PHE A 23 0.67 -3.67 10.33
CA PHE A 23 1.37 -4.55 9.41
C PHE A 23 1.91 -3.73 8.23
N GLY A 24 3.21 -3.43 8.25
CA GLY A 24 3.83 -2.55 7.26
C GLY A 24 4.00 -3.21 5.88
N LEU A 25 3.37 -2.62 4.85
CA LEU A 25 3.48 -3.08 3.45
C LEU A 25 4.40 -2.21 2.58
N GLY A 26 4.96 -1.14 3.12
CA GLY A 26 5.85 -0.23 2.40
C GLY A 26 7.16 -0.88 1.97
N TYR A 27 7.71 -0.43 0.83
CA TYR A 27 9.03 -0.87 0.37
C TYR A 27 10.11 -0.54 1.42
N PRO A 28 11.04 -1.46 1.74
CA PRO A 28 12.06 -1.23 2.75
C PRO A 28 13.00 -0.10 2.32
N SER A 29 13.30 0.83 3.22
CA SER A 29 14.32 1.84 2.98
C SER A 29 15.71 1.22 3.12
N ALA A 30 16.60 1.49 2.16
CA ALA A 30 18.01 1.07 2.22
C ALA A 30 18.76 1.58 3.46
N ARG A 31 18.20 2.56 4.20
CA ARG A 31 18.80 3.15 5.40
C ARG A 31 18.34 2.54 6.72
N ARG A 32 17.43 1.54 6.73
CA ARG A 32 17.04 0.87 7.99
C ARG A 32 18.15 -0.05 8.48
N ARG A 33 18.46 0.04 9.79
CA ARG A 33 19.53 -0.72 10.46
C ARG A 33 19.12 -2.12 10.90
N LEU A 34 17.82 -2.37 11.11
CA LEU A 34 17.33 -3.73 11.28
C LEU A 34 17.23 -4.38 9.91
N GLY A 35 17.69 -5.63 9.80
CA GLY A 35 17.32 -6.51 8.69
C GLY A 35 15.83 -6.83 8.78
N ASP A 36 15.00 -5.85 8.46
CA ASP A 36 13.56 -6.02 8.37
C ASP A 36 13.32 -6.95 7.20
N SER A 37 13.02 -8.22 7.48
CA SER A 37 12.52 -9.14 6.47
C SER A 37 11.18 -8.61 5.99
N TYR A 38 11.21 -7.89 4.87
CA TYR A 38 10.03 -7.42 4.16
C TYR A 38 9.11 -8.63 3.91
N ILE A 39 7.83 -8.53 4.25
CA ILE A 39 6.93 -9.70 4.23
C ILE A 39 6.94 -10.43 2.88
N LEU A 40 7.00 -9.71 1.76
CA LEU A 40 7.05 -10.38 0.45
C LEU A 40 8.34 -11.17 0.24
N ASN A 41 9.47 -10.76 0.85
CA ASN A 41 10.68 -11.55 0.84
C ASN A 41 10.50 -12.82 1.67
N VAL A 42 9.93 -12.71 2.88
CA VAL A 42 9.64 -13.88 3.73
C VAL A 42 8.73 -14.87 3.01
N LEU A 43 7.61 -14.40 2.46
CA LEU A 43 6.65 -15.25 1.77
C LEU A 43 7.25 -15.93 0.55
N ALA A 44 8.05 -15.21 -0.25
CA ALA A 44 8.70 -15.78 -1.42
C ALA A 44 9.82 -16.77 -1.07
N GLU A 45 10.64 -16.47 -0.05
CA GLU A 45 11.71 -17.37 0.43
C GLU A 45 11.14 -18.69 0.97
N GLN A 46 9.94 -18.64 1.57
CA GLN A 46 9.21 -19.81 2.04
C GLN A 46 8.32 -20.46 0.97
N GLN A 47 8.40 -20.00 -0.30
CA GLN A 47 7.60 -20.53 -1.41
C GLN A 47 6.08 -20.50 -1.18
N LEU A 48 5.61 -19.50 -0.41
CA LEU A 48 4.18 -19.29 -0.15
C LEU A 48 3.51 -18.42 -1.23
N ILE A 49 4.31 -17.74 -2.04
CA ILE A 49 3.86 -16.91 -3.18
C ILE A 49 4.80 -17.10 -4.37
N ASP A 50 4.22 -17.13 -5.57
CA ASP A 50 5.01 -17.23 -6.82
C ASP A 50 5.61 -15.88 -7.24
N TYR A 51 4.94 -14.78 -6.88
CA TYR A 51 5.34 -13.42 -7.25
C TYR A 51 5.47 -12.54 -6.03
N LYS A 52 6.57 -11.79 -5.91
CA LYS A 52 6.82 -10.80 -4.85
C LYS A 52 5.95 -9.53 -5.02
N ARG A 53 4.64 -9.70 -4.88
CA ARG A 53 3.65 -8.62 -4.98
C ARG A 53 2.52 -8.81 -3.98
N PHE A 54 1.81 -7.73 -3.71
CA PHE A 54 0.49 -7.77 -3.09
C PHE A 54 -0.46 -6.86 -3.86
N THR A 55 -1.76 -7.13 -3.72
CA THR A 55 -2.82 -6.26 -4.21
C THR A 55 -3.67 -5.82 -3.04
N LEU A 56 -3.90 -4.51 -2.94
CA LEU A 56 -4.88 -3.91 -2.04
C LEU A 56 -6.13 -3.61 -2.84
N LEU A 57 -7.24 -4.26 -2.50
CA LEU A 57 -8.56 -3.93 -3.00
C LEU A 57 -9.29 -3.11 -1.95
N CYS A 58 -9.84 -1.97 -2.34
CA CYS A 58 -10.68 -1.14 -1.49
C CYS A 58 -11.98 -0.86 -2.24
N VAL A 59 -13.11 -1.16 -1.61
CA VAL A 59 -14.43 -0.89 -2.16
C VAL A 59 -14.88 0.49 -1.68
N CYS A 60 -15.14 1.41 -2.61
CA CYS A 60 -15.68 2.72 -2.24
C CYS A 60 -17.11 2.57 -1.70
N ALA A 61 -17.58 3.57 -0.93
CA ALA A 61 -18.86 3.51 -0.22
C ALA A 61 -20.03 3.09 -1.11
N ASP A 62 -20.08 3.60 -2.34
CA ASP A 62 -21.17 3.34 -3.30
C ASP A 62 -21.20 1.91 -3.86
N HIS A 63 -20.12 1.15 -3.72
CA HIS A 63 -20.00 -0.22 -4.23
C HIS A 63 -19.97 -1.28 -3.12
N ARG A 64 -20.10 -0.89 -1.85
CA ARG A 64 -20.15 -1.82 -0.71
C ARG A 64 -21.42 -2.68 -0.78
N ASN A 65 -21.30 -3.92 -0.35
CA ASN A 65 -22.43 -4.83 -0.20
C ASN A 65 -22.22 -5.71 1.04
N ASP A 66 -23.27 -6.38 1.49
CA ASP A 66 -23.24 -7.19 2.72
C ASP A 66 -22.51 -8.53 2.56
N PHE A 67 -22.03 -8.86 1.36
CA PHE A 67 -21.46 -10.17 1.02
C PHE A 67 -19.94 -10.17 0.84
N GLU A 68 -19.35 -9.04 0.43
CA GLU A 68 -17.92 -8.91 0.18
C GLU A 68 -17.25 -7.96 1.19
N PRO A 69 -15.97 -8.20 1.55
CA PRO A 69 -15.27 -7.32 2.49
C PRO A 69 -15.02 -5.93 1.90
N ASP A 70 -15.12 -4.89 2.73
CA ASP A 70 -14.84 -3.50 2.38
C ASP A 70 -13.42 -3.30 1.80
N ALA A 71 -12.47 -4.12 2.24
CA ALA A 71 -11.11 -4.13 1.73
C ALA A 71 -10.48 -5.52 1.84
N GLN A 72 -9.57 -5.84 0.92
CA GLN A 72 -8.82 -7.09 0.90
C GLN A 72 -7.36 -6.85 0.54
N VAL A 73 -6.45 -7.57 1.21
CA VAL A 73 -5.04 -7.67 0.80
C VAL A 73 -4.79 -9.09 0.31
N VAL A 74 -4.29 -9.22 -0.92
CA VAL A 74 -3.94 -10.52 -1.54
C VAL A 74 -2.43 -10.55 -1.78
N PHE A 75 -1.74 -11.57 -1.28
CA PHE A 75 -0.32 -11.78 -1.54
C PHE A 75 -0.11 -12.76 -2.70
N GLY A 76 0.91 -12.51 -3.52
CA GLY A 76 1.35 -13.43 -4.57
C GLY A 76 0.52 -13.46 -5.85
N SER A 77 -0.76 -13.08 -5.81
CA SER A 77 -1.67 -13.23 -6.93
C SER A 77 -2.68 -12.09 -7.04
N HIS A 78 -3.33 -12.04 -8.20
CA HIS A 78 -4.47 -11.19 -8.53
C HIS A 78 -5.68 -12.06 -8.93
N HIS A 79 -5.93 -13.22 -8.29
CA HIS A 79 -6.87 -14.26 -8.80
C HIS A 79 -8.18 -13.73 -9.45
N LYS A 80 -8.74 -12.61 -8.99
CA LYS A 80 -9.96 -11.99 -9.54
C LYS A 80 -9.75 -10.78 -10.47
N ILE A 81 -8.52 -10.41 -10.81
CA ILE A 81 -8.21 -9.15 -11.48
C ILE A 81 -7.37 -9.39 -12.72
N TYR A 82 -7.92 -8.93 -13.83
CA TYR A 82 -7.37 -9.07 -15.17
C TYR A 82 -6.22 -8.06 -15.35
N PRO A 83 -4.97 -8.51 -15.60
CA PRO A 83 -3.82 -7.63 -15.78
C PRO A 83 -4.03 -6.52 -16.82
N GLU A 84 -4.82 -6.80 -17.85
CA GLU A 84 -5.23 -5.86 -18.90
C GLU A 84 -6.08 -4.69 -18.40
N GLU A 85 -6.71 -4.80 -17.23
CA GLU A 85 -7.47 -3.73 -16.60
C GLU A 85 -6.58 -2.77 -15.79
N PHE A 86 -5.29 -3.09 -15.63
CA PHE A 86 -4.36 -2.26 -14.86
C PHE A 86 -3.51 -1.36 -15.73
N HIS A 87 -3.40 -0.11 -15.30
CA HIS A 87 -2.35 0.78 -15.75
C HIS A 87 -1.11 0.60 -14.87
N MET A 88 -0.06 0.02 -15.44
CA MET A 88 1.21 -0.16 -14.75
C MET A 88 2.02 1.13 -14.76
N VAL A 89 2.44 1.59 -13.59
CA VAL A 89 3.30 2.78 -13.42
C VAL A 89 4.60 2.39 -12.73
N GLN A 90 5.68 3.09 -13.08
CA GLN A 90 6.97 2.89 -12.41
C GLN A 90 6.90 3.44 -10.99
N ALA A 91 7.37 2.64 -10.03
CA ALA A 91 7.44 3.04 -8.63
C ALA A 91 8.79 3.70 -8.32
N ASP A 92 8.77 4.83 -7.62
CA ASP A 92 9.94 5.42 -6.97
C ASP A 92 10.12 4.81 -5.58
N VAL A 93 11.20 4.03 -5.42
CA VAL A 93 11.54 3.31 -4.18
C VAL A 93 12.78 3.89 -3.47
N SER A 94 13.28 5.05 -3.91
CA SER A 94 14.54 5.65 -3.43
C SER A 94 14.58 5.89 -1.91
N HIS A 95 13.43 6.17 -1.29
CA HIS A 95 13.32 6.57 0.11
C HIS A 95 12.32 5.74 0.93
N GLY A 96 12.13 4.47 0.56
CA GLY A 96 11.16 3.57 1.19
C GLY A 96 9.71 4.00 0.94
N GLY A 97 8.80 3.06 1.22
CA GLY A 97 7.39 3.21 0.84
C GLY A 97 7.16 3.03 -0.66
N TRP A 98 5.90 3.15 -1.07
CA TRP A 98 5.49 3.07 -2.47
C TRP A 98 5.19 4.47 -2.97
N LYS A 99 5.88 4.92 -4.01
CA LYS A 99 5.69 6.26 -4.57
C LYS A 99 5.60 6.21 -6.08
N ILE A 100 4.92 7.19 -6.65
CA ILE A 100 4.75 7.34 -8.09
C ILE A 100 5.02 8.79 -8.48
N GLU A 101 5.46 8.99 -9.72
CA GLU A 101 5.54 10.32 -10.32
C GLU A 101 4.16 10.71 -10.86
N VAL A 102 3.68 11.89 -10.46
CA VAL A 102 2.45 12.50 -10.95
C VAL A 102 2.84 13.71 -11.78
N LEU A 103 2.52 13.69 -13.07
CA LEU A 103 2.93 14.75 -14.01
C LEU A 103 2.06 16.01 -13.95
N GLY A 104 0.87 15.89 -13.36
CA GLY A 104 -0.09 16.98 -13.22
C GLY A 104 -1.42 16.48 -12.66
N LEU A 105 -2.29 17.43 -12.30
CA LEU A 105 -3.62 17.15 -11.76
C LEU A 105 -4.67 17.89 -12.57
N SER A 106 -5.76 17.22 -12.89
CA SER A 106 -6.90 17.80 -13.59
C SER A 106 -8.20 17.16 -13.13
N THR A 107 -9.29 17.88 -13.37
CA THR A 107 -10.67 17.40 -13.24
C THR A 107 -11.35 17.51 -14.60
N LEU A 108 -12.59 17.00 -14.71
CA LEU A 108 -13.44 17.25 -15.87
C LEU A 108 -13.70 18.75 -16.12
N ALA A 109 -13.60 19.59 -15.09
CA ALA A 109 -13.82 21.03 -15.19
C ALA A 109 -12.57 21.83 -15.62
N GLY A 110 -11.39 21.20 -15.61
CA GLY A 110 -10.14 21.86 -16.01
C GLY A 110 -8.90 21.38 -15.24
N GLN A 111 -7.75 21.96 -15.58
CA GLN A 111 -6.46 21.66 -14.96
C GLN A 111 -6.35 22.28 -13.57
N ILE A 112 -5.91 21.49 -12.58
CA ILE A 112 -5.60 21.95 -11.22
C ILE A 112 -4.12 22.32 -11.12
N SER A 113 -3.24 21.47 -11.64
CA SER A 113 -1.79 21.68 -11.61
C SER A 113 -1.13 21.09 -12.86
N SER A 114 -0.16 21.82 -13.41
CA SER A 114 0.75 21.35 -14.46
C SER A 114 2.14 21.00 -13.93
N ILE A 115 2.37 21.12 -12.62
CA ILE A 115 3.66 20.87 -11.99
C ILE A 115 3.72 19.40 -11.57
N GLY A 116 4.77 18.71 -11.99
CA GLY A 116 5.03 17.34 -11.58
C GLY A 116 5.48 17.21 -10.13
N PHE A 117 5.08 16.14 -9.46
CA PHE A 117 5.47 15.85 -8.08
C PHE A 117 5.45 14.34 -7.80
N THR A 118 6.11 13.92 -6.72
CA THR A 118 6.08 12.53 -6.26
C THR A 118 4.96 12.33 -5.24
N ALA A 119 4.05 11.40 -5.51
CA ALA A 119 2.97 11.01 -4.61
C ALA A 119 3.32 9.70 -3.89
N SER A 120 3.02 9.61 -2.60
CA SER A 120 3.13 8.35 -1.84
C SER A 120 1.78 7.63 -1.82
N LEU A 121 1.81 6.32 -2.02
CA LEU A 121 0.66 5.43 -1.83
C LEU A 121 0.67 4.95 -0.38
N ASP A 122 -0.28 5.45 0.40
CA ASP A 122 -0.40 5.15 1.83
C ASP A 122 -1.84 4.75 2.20
N SER A 123 -2.01 3.48 2.56
CA SER A 123 -3.31 2.90 2.94
C SER A 123 -3.75 3.28 4.35
N THR A 124 -2.91 3.96 5.14
CA THR A 124 -3.20 4.37 6.52
C THR A 124 -3.55 5.85 6.66
N THR A 125 -3.28 6.65 5.62
CA THR A 125 -3.57 8.08 5.62
C THR A 125 -5.03 8.35 5.27
N TRP A 126 -5.73 9.03 6.18
CA TRP A 126 -7.07 9.55 5.96
C TRP A 126 -6.98 11.01 5.54
N LEU A 127 -7.44 11.31 4.33
CA LEU A 127 -7.61 12.69 3.88
C LEU A 127 -8.87 13.25 4.54
N LYS A 128 -8.71 14.28 5.39
CA LYS A 128 -9.88 15.02 5.90
C LYS A 128 -10.49 15.80 4.75
N GLY A 129 -11.77 15.54 4.47
CA GLY A 129 -12.62 16.42 3.67
C GLY A 129 -13.07 17.63 4.48
#